data_AF-K1TME2-F1
#
_entry.id   AF-K1TME2-F1
#
_cell.length_a   1.000
_cell.length_b   1.000
_cell.length_c   1.000
_cell.angle_alpha   90.00
_cell.angle_beta   90.00
_cell.angle_gamma   90.00
#
_symmetry.space_group_name_H-M   'P 1'
#
loop_
_entity.id
_entity.type
_entity.pdbx_description
1 polymer ?
#
loop_
_entity_poly.entity_id
_entity_poly.type
_entity_poly.pdbx_seq_one_letter_code
_entity_poly.pdbx_strand_id
1 'polypeptide(L)'
;MESISSLHLLAEAVRSAGADIAPTYQEYIQLAFAIANDCGEAGRPDFLALCSPSPKYDPQAADKLFSNALKTGRNDVHIGSVFHLAELCGVKVHP
;
A
#
# COMPACT_ATOMS: atom_id res chain seq x y z
N MET A 1 -2.54 -14.32 8.75
CA MET A 1 -1.74 -13.51 9.71
C MET A 1 -0.42 -13.06 9.10
N GLU A 2 0.15 -13.80 8.15
CA GLU A 2 1.37 -13.46 7.40
C GLU A 2 1.27 -12.11 6.64
N SER A 3 0.15 -11.81 5.97
CA SER A 3 0.04 -10.64 5.07
C SER A 3 0.30 -9.29 5.75
N ILE A 4 -0.15 -9.10 7.00
CA ILE A 4 0.04 -7.84 7.74
C ILE A 4 1.51 -7.67 8.13
N SER A 5 2.16 -8.74 8.58
CA SER A 5 3.57 -8.69 8.96
C SER A 5 4.45 -8.39 7.74
N SER A 6 4.20 -9.04 6.61
CA SER A 6 4.93 -8.76 5.36
C SER A 6 4.65 -7.35 4.84
N LEU A 7 3.41 -6.85 4.98
CA LEU A 7 3.05 -5.48 4.60
C LEU A 7 3.79 -4.45 5.47
N HIS A 8 3.90 -4.70 6.77
CA HIS A 8 4.62 -3.82 7.67
C HIS A 8 6.11 -3.72 7.32
N LEU A 9 6.75 -4.87 7.08
CA LEU A 9 8.13 -4.93 6.59
C LEU A 9 8.29 -4.17 5.27
N LEU A 10 7.32 -4.31 4.36
CA LEU A 10 7.32 -3.59 3.10
C LEU A 10 7.25 -2.07 3.32
N ALA A 11 6.34 -1.61 4.16
CA ALA A 11 6.19 -0.19 4.49
C ALA A 11 7.46 0.41 5.05
N GLU A 12 8.15 -0.33 5.93
CA GLU A 12 9.44 0.11 6.47
C GLU A 12 10.54 0.15 5.40
N ALA A 13 10.62 -0.87 4.54
CA ALA A 13 11.59 -0.94 3.46
C ALA A 13 11.40 0.19 2.43
N VAL A 14 10.16 0.45 2.02
CA VAL A 14 9.80 1.55 1.11
C VAL A 14 10.16 2.89 1.72
N ARG A 15 9.82 3.10 3.00
CA ARG A 15 10.17 4.32 3.74
C ARG A 15 11.68 4.49 3.85
N SER A 16 12.44 3.43 4.12
CA SER A 16 13.89 3.48 4.21
C SER A 16 14.55 3.73 2.86
N ALA A 17 13.98 3.21 1.77
CA ALA A 17 14.47 3.45 0.41
C ALA A 17 14.07 4.84 -0.12
N GLY A 18 13.06 5.48 0.47
CA GLY A 18 12.44 6.70 -0.07
C GLY A 18 11.80 6.46 -1.45
N ALA A 19 11.38 5.22 -1.71
CA ALA A 19 10.86 4.83 -3.01
C ALA A 19 9.38 5.20 -3.13
N ASP A 20 9.00 5.84 -4.23
CA ASP A 20 7.60 6.01 -4.59
C ASP A 20 7.12 4.77 -5.35
N ILE A 21 6.41 3.88 -4.66
CA ILE A 21 5.85 2.65 -5.25
C ILE A 21 4.49 2.88 -5.93
N ALA A 22 3.98 4.11 -5.89
CA ALA A 22 2.70 4.52 -6.44
C ALA A 22 2.81 5.84 -7.22
N PRO A 23 3.68 5.92 -8.25
CA PRO A 23 3.94 7.17 -8.95
C PRO A 23 2.70 7.70 -9.70
N THR A 24 1.76 6.82 -10.06
CA THR A 24 0.48 7.19 -10.68
C THR A 24 -0.71 6.99 -9.76
N TYR A 25 -1.78 7.74 -10.03
CA TYR A 25 -3.03 7.62 -9.31
C TYR A 25 -3.65 6.21 -9.42
N GLN A 26 -3.40 5.49 -10.51
CA GLN A 26 -3.91 4.12 -10.68
C GLN A 26 -3.23 3.16 -9.71
N GLU A 27 -1.91 3.23 -9.57
CA GLU A 27 -1.14 2.40 -8.62
C GLU A 27 -1.50 2.75 -7.18
N TYR A 28 -1.70 4.05 -6.90
CA TYR A 28 -2.17 4.54 -5.61
C TYR A 28 -3.54 3.97 -5.22
N ILE A 29 -4.51 4.00 -6.14
CA ILE A 29 -5.81 3.34 -5.95
C ILE A 29 -5.59 1.84 -5.73
N GLN A 30 -4.79 1.20 -6.57
CA GLN A 30 -4.55 -0.24 -6.50
C GLN A 30 -3.97 -0.66 -5.14
N LEU A 31 -3.05 0.12 -4.59
CA LEU A 31 -2.48 -0.06 -3.26
C LEU A 31 -3.54 -0.05 -2.16
N ALA A 32 -4.40 0.97 -2.16
CA ALA A 32 -5.47 1.09 -1.17
C ALA A 32 -6.42 -0.12 -1.23
N PHE A 33 -6.83 -0.53 -2.42
CA PHE A 33 -7.70 -1.69 -2.61
C PHE A 33 -7.03 -3.02 -2.25
N ALA A 34 -5.77 -3.22 -2.64
CA ALA A 34 -5.01 -4.42 -2.33
C ALA A 34 -4.90 -4.66 -0.82
N ILE A 35 -4.52 -3.61 -0.09
CA ILE A 35 -4.34 -3.67 1.36
C ILE A 35 -5.70 -3.80 2.06
N ALA A 36 -6.71 -3.03 1.63
CA ALA A 36 -8.06 -3.11 2.20
C ALA A 36 -8.68 -4.50 2.04
N ASN A 37 -8.45 -5.19 0.92
CA ASN A 37 -9.01 -6.53 0.69
C ASN A 37 -8.34 -7.61 1.53
N ASP A 38 -7.00 -7.60 1.64
CA ASP A 38 -6.26 -8.69 2.29
C ASP A 38 -6.01 -8.44 3.78
N CYS A 39 -5.79 -7.19 4.16
CA CYS A 39 -5.48 -6.77 5.53
C CYS A 39 -6.63 -6.04 6.23
N GLY A 40 -7.65 -5.60 5.50
CA GLY A 40 -8.76 -4.83 6.08
C GLY A 40 -8.29 -3.51 6.70
N GLU A 41 -9.03 -3.03 7.72
CA GLU A 41 -8.71 -1.79 8.43
C GLU A 41 -7.33 -1.84 9.12
N ALA A 42 -6.83 -3.04 9.46
CA ALA A 42 -5.53 -3.21 10.10
C ALA A 42 -4.35 -2.78 9.20
N GLY A 43 -4.52 -2.78 7.88
CA GLY A 43 -3.49 -2.32 6.93
C GLY A 43 -3.51 -0.81 6.64
N ARG A 44 -4.48 -0.06 7.19
CA ARG A 44 -4.53 1.41 7.05
C ARG A 44 -3.21 2.11 7.43
N PRO A 45 -2.61 1.87 8.61
CA PRO A 45 -1.37 2.56 8.98
C PRO A 45 -0.23 2.27 7.99
N ASP A 46 -0.13 1.05 7.48
CA ASP A 46 0.91 0.68 6.52
C ASP A 46 0.67 1.32 5.15
N PHE A 47 -0.58 1.41 4.70
CA PHE A 47 -0.93 2.15 3.47
C PHE A 47 -0.50 3.62 3.56
N LEU A 48 -0.81 4.29 4.68
CA LEU A 48 -0.39 5.67 4.91
C LEU A 48 1.14 5.81 4.92
N ALA A 49 1.84 4.87 5.55
CA ALA A 49 3.31 4.85 5.58
C ALA A 49 3.92 4.65 4.17
N LEU A 50 3.33 3.77 3.35
CA LEU A 50 3.75 3.52 1.97
C LEU A 50 3.54 4.74 1.07
N CYS A 51 2.54 5.56 1.33
CA CYS A 51 2.28 6.77 0.56
C CYS A 51 3.08 7.99 1.04
N SER A 52 3.54 7.99 2.30
CA SER A 52 4.33 9.08 2.90
C SER A 52 5.57 9.56 2.12
N PRO A 53 6.35 8.71 1.41
CA PRO A 53 7.50 9.19 0.64
C PRO A 53 7.11 9.96 -0.64
N SER A 54 5.87 9.87 -1.11
CA SER A 54 5.44 10.58 -2.32
C SER A 54 5.31 12.08 -2.05
N PRO A 55 5.84 12.97 -2.93
CA PRO A 55 5.72 14.42 -2.76
C PRO A 55 4.27 14.94 -2.89
N LYS A 56 3.38 14.12 -3.44
CA LYS A 56 1.94 14.42 -3.59
C LYS A 56 1.10 13.80 -2.46
N TYR A 57 1.75 13.26 -1.44
CA TYR A 57 1.07 12.60 -0.34
C TYR A 57 0.17 13.57 0.42
N ASP A 58 -1.12 13.23 0.49
CA ASP A 58 -2.09 13.89 1.34
C ASP A 58 -2.73 12.85 2.27
N PRO A 59 -2.53 12.96 3.60
CA PRO A 59 -3.02 11.97 4.54
C PRO A 59 -4.55 11.92 4.58
N GLN A 60 -5.27 13.03 4.34
CA GLN A 60 -6.74 13.02 4.34
C GLN A 60 -7.29 12.32 3.08
N ALA A 61 -6.68 12.56 1.92
CA ALA A 61 -7.03 11.90 0.68
C ALA A 61 -6.75 10.39 0.74
N ALA A 62 -5.62 10.01 1.34
CA ALA A 62 -5.25 8.62 1.57
C ALA A 62 -6.25 7.92 2.51
N ASP A 63 -6.55 8.55 3.64
CA ASP A 63 -7.51 8.03 4.61
C ASP A 63 -8.91 7.82 4.00
N LYS A 64 -9.38 8.81 3.20
CA LYS A 64 -10.65 8.74 2.50
C LYS A 64 -10.65 7.66 1.42
N LEU A 65 -9.57 7.54 0.65
CA LEU A 65 -9.43 6.49 -0.37
C LEU A 65 -9.48 5.11 0.26
N PHE A 66 -8.73 4.90 1.35
CA PHE A 66 -8.69 3.62 2.06
C PHE A 66 -10.06 3.27 2.64
N SER A 67 -10.74 4.23 3.26
CA SER A 67 -12.11 4.07 3.76
C SER A 67 -13.09 3.66 2.64
N ASN A 68 -12.94 4.24 1.44
CA ASN A 68 -13.76 3.88 0.28
C ASN A 68 -13.40 2.49 -0.26
N ALA A 69 -12.12 2.11 -0.24
CA ALA A 69 -11.65 0.80 -0.65
C ALA A 69 -12.22 -0.30 0.26
N LEU A 70 -12.23 -0.10 1.58
CA LEU A 70 -12.83 -1.02 2.55
C LEU A 70 -14.34 -1.22 2.33
N LYS A 71 -15.06 -0.16 1.95
CA LYS A 71 -16.50 -0.22 1.71
C LYS A 71 -16.87 -0.86 0.38
N THR A 72 -16.08 -0.58 -0.66
CA THR A 72 -16.37 -1.03 -2.01
C THR A 72 -15.88 -2.46 -2.23
N GLY A 73 -14.67 -2.75 -1.74
CA GLY A 73 -13.93 -3.97 -2.06
C GLY A 73 -13.57 -4.04 -3.55
N ARG A 74 -12.50 -4.73 -3.91
CA ARG A 74 -12.17 -4.94 -5.33
C ARG A 74 -11.53 -6.30 -5.54
N ASN A 75 -12.36 -7.32 -5.77
CA ASN A 75 -11.96 -8.73 -5.74
C ASN A 75 -10.77 -9.10 -6.63
N ASP A 76 -10.44 -8.30 -7.64
CA ASP A 76 -9.31 -8.54 -8.55
C ASP A 76 -7.95 -8.00 -8.06
N VAL A 77 -7.92 -7.29 -6.93
CA VAL A 77 -6.72 -6.61 -6.44
C VAL A 77 -6.32 -7.14 -5.06
N HIS A 78 -5.12 -7.69 -4.95
CA HIS A 78 -4.62 -8.32 -3.73
C HIS A 78 -3.28 -7.74 -3.28
N ILE A 79 -2.89 -8.01 -2.04
CA ILE A 79 -1.63 -7.56 -1.44
C ILE A 79 -0.41 -7.89 -2.31
N GLY A 80 -0.44 -9.00 -3.07
CA GLY A 80 0.61 -9.38 -4.01
C GLY A 80 0.92 -8.31 -5.08
N SER A 81 -0.07 -7.53 -5.49
CA SER A 81 0.14 -6.40 -6.41
C SER A 81 0.99 -5.29 -5.77
N VAL A 82 0.91 -5.11 -4.46
CA VAL A 82 1.71 -4.11 -3.72
C VAL A 82 3.17 -4.54 -3.66
N PHE A 83 3.42 -5.81 -3.35
CA PHE A 83 4.77 -6.38 -3.36
C PHE A 83 5.40 -6.31 -4.75
N HIS A 84 4.61 -6.57 -5.80
CA HIS A 84 5.10 -6.47 -7.17
C HIS A 84 5.51 -5.03 -7.53
N LEU A 85 4.69 -4.02 -7.18
CA LEU A 85 5.03 -2.61 -7.39
C LEU A 85 6.29 -2.19 -6.63
N ALA A 86 6.42 -2.64 -5.39
CA ALA A 86 7.62 -2.39 -4.60
C ALA A 86 8.88 -2.99 -5.23
N GLU A 87 8.80 -4.23 -5.72
CA GLU A 87 9.92 -4.88 -6.40
C GLU A 87 10.33 -4.12 -7.68
N LEU A 88 9.36 -3.61 -8.44
CA LEU A 88 9.62 -2.75 -9.62
C LEU A 88 10.35 -1.46 -9.25
N CYS A 89 10.10 -0.90 -8.06
CA CYS A 89 10.83 0.24 -7.53
C CYS A 89 12.16 -0.13 -6.83
N GLY A 90 12.58 -1.40 -6.91
CA GLY A 90 13.83 -1.88 -6.31
C GLY A 90 13.73 -2.20 -4.81
N VAL A 91 12.54 -2.18 -4.24
CA VAL A 91 12.29 -2.53 -2.83
C VAL A 91 11.90 -4.00 -2.76
N LYS A 92 12.85 -4.83 -2.33
CA LYS A 92 12.63 -6.27 -2.15
C LYS A 92 12.50 -6.58 -0.67
N VAL A 93 11.32 -7.05 -0.30
CA VAL A 93 11.08 -7.67 1.00
C VAL A 93 10.79 -9.15 0.75
N HIS A 94 11.64 -9.99 1.32
CA HIS A 94 11.41 -11.42 1.33
C HIS A 94 10.46 -11.73 2.50
N PRO A 95 9.37 -12.49 2.27
CA PRO A 95 8.54 -13.00 3.35
C PRO A 95 9.32 -13.93 4.26
#